data_AF-K0R5A7-F1
#
_entry.id   AF-K0R5A7-F1
#
_cell.length_a   1.000
_cell.length_b   1.000
_cell.length_c   1.000
_cell.angle_alpha   90.00
_cell.angle_beta   90.00
_cell.angle_gamma   90.00
#
_symmetry.space_group_name_H-M   'P 1'
#
loop_
_entity.id
_entity.type
_entity.pdbx_description
1 polymer ?
#
loop_
_entity_poly.entity_id
_entity_poly.type
_entity_poly.pdbx_seq_one_letter_code
_entity_poly.pdbx_strand_id
1 'polypeptide(L)'
;MGHPTAVKILLSWGAEIFAEGRRVRSQELKQLVDKNIIQGNATVANLISSELGGRRCKIVSAPNTRNDLLGKTCVVGQQIKKSGQYEVTVEFTNESLLLGADNLVRCDRTPEDPGYFVECKNNRLIRRDFESNEECRAFIASLSAHEGVDEVDPDAEAKAEQAAADLLAELGLDDLEDANSNTPKKGARSAPPAGKKKKRGGKKKGRK
;
A
#
# COMPACT_ATOMS: atom_id res chain seq x y z
N MET A 1 -11.36 -5.45 -2.34
CA MET A 1 -11.72 -5.08 -0.96
C MET A 1 -11.00 -3.79 -0.61
N GLY A 2 -11.70 -2.78 -0.09
CA GLY A 2 -11.03 -1.60 0.47
C GLY A 2 -10.30 -1.96 1.75
N HIS A 3 -9.13 -1.37 2.00
CA HIS A 3 -8.40 -1.48 3.26
C HIS A 3 -8.65 -0.20 4.08
N PRO A 4 -9.75 -0.08 4.83
CA PRO A 4 -10.14 1.16 5.50
C PRO A 4 -9.07 1.66 6.46
N THR A 5 -8.33 0.75 7.11
CA THR A 5 -7.21 1.08 8.00
C THR A 5 -6.07 1.76 7.25
N ALA A 6 -5.67 1.22 6.08
CA ALA A 6 -4.59 1.80 5.28
C ALA A 6 -5.00 3.19 4.74
N VAL A 7 -6.24 3.34 4.30
CA VAL A 7 -6.76 4.63 3.83
C VAL A 7 -6.75 5.66 4.97
N LYS A 8 -7.19 5.31 6.18
CA LYS A 8 -7.12 6.20 7.35
C LYS A 8 -5.69 6.61 7.67
N ILE A 9 -4.74 5.68 7.62
CA ILE A 9 -3.32 5.98 7.83
C ILE A 9 -2.87 7.02 6.80
N LEU A 10 -3.01 6.74 5.50
CA LEU A 10 -2.59 7.66 4.44
C LEU A 10 -3.21 9.06 4.58
N LEU A 11 -4.52 9.14 4.83
CA LEU A 11 -5.21 10.42 4.99
C LEU A 11 -4.74 11.19 6.23
N SER A 12 -4.43 10.50 7.33
CA SER A 12 -3.88 11.13 8.54
C SER A 12 -2.47 11.72 8.33
N TRP A 13 -1.72 11.18 7.37
CA TRP A 13 -0.42 11.70 6.91
C TRP A 13 -0.56 12.74 5.78
N GLY A 14 -1.77 13.21 5.50
CA GLY A 14 -2.01 14.27 4.52
C GLY A 14 -2.10 13.81 3.07
N ALA A 15 -2.24 12.50 2.81
CA ALA A 15 -2.39 12.00 1.45
C ALA A 15 -3.60 12.65 0.75
N GLU A 16 -3.36 13.15 -0.46
CA GLU A 16 -4.41 13.65 -1.34
C GLU A 16 -4.89 12.54 -2.27
N ILE A 17 -6.14 12.67 -2.73
CA ILE A 17 -6.74 11.69 -3.63
C ILE A 17 -6.42 12.10 -5.08
N PHE A 18 -5.75 11.21 -5.81
CA PHE A 18 -5.40 11.38 -7.21
C PHE A 18 -6.14 10.35 -8.08
N ALA A 19 -6.52 10.76 -9.28
CA ALA A 19 -6.98 9.90 -10.35
C ALA A 19 -6.28 10.32 -11.64
N GLU A 20 -5.77 9.35 -12.41
CA GLU A 20 -5.11 9.61 -13.70
C GLU A 20 -3.98 10.66 -13.61
N GLY A 21 -3.18 10.61 -12.53
CA GLY A 21 -2.04 11.50 -12.31
C GLY A 21 -2.39 12.94 -11.87
N ARG A 22 -3.68 13.24 -11.64
CA ARG A 22 -4.13 14.58 -11.19
C ARG A 22 -5.01 14.49 -9.95
N ARG A 23 -5.03 15.57 -9.16
CA ARG A 23 -5.91 15.66 -7.98
C ARG A 23 -7.37 15.58 -8.41
N VAL A 24 -8.13 14.75 -7.72
CA VAL A 24 -9.54 14.50 -8.01
C VAL A 24 -10.37 15.76 -7.75
N ARG A 25 -11.26 16.12 -8.69
CA ARG A 25 -12.22 17.22 -8.52
C ARG A 25 -13.46 16.77 -7.75
N SER A 26 -14.24 17.70 -7.22
CA SER A 26 -15.43 17.38 -6.41
C SER A 26 -16.44 16.46 -7.12
N GLN A 27 -16.60 16.53 -8.45
CA GLN A 27 -17.50 15.65 -9.19
C GLN A 27 -16.96 14.22 -9.32
N GLU A 28 -15.65 14.08 -9.58
CA GLU A 28 -14.97 12.78 -9.67
C GLU A 28 -14.90 12.11 -8.29
N LEU A 29 -14.76 12.90 -7.23
CA LEU A 29 -14.80 12.41 -5.86
C LEU A 29 -16.15 11.79 -5.53
N LYS A 30 -17.27 12.39 -5.98
CA LYS A 30 -18.61 11.80 -5.83
C LYS A 30 -18.71 10.44 -6.52
N GLN A 31 -18.22 10.34 -7.76
CA GLN A 31 -18.20 9.07 -8.49
C GLN A 31 -17.36 8.01 -7.77
N LEU A 32 -16.23 8.41 -7.17
CA LEU A 32 -15.37 7.52 -6.39
C LEU A 32 -16.06 7.04 -5.10
N VAL A 33 -16.79 7.93 -4.42
CA VAL A 33 -17.62 7.60 -3.25
C VAL A 33 -18.70 6.59 -3.65
N ASP A 34 -19.46 6.86 -4.71
CA ASP A 34 -20.54 5.98 -5.18
C ASP A 34 -20.00 4.60 -5.57
N LYS A 35 -18.86 4.54 -6.27
CA LYS A 35 -18.18 3.30 -6.60
C LYS A 35 -17.79 2.50 -5.36
N ASN A 36 -17.25 3.16 -4.32
CA ASN A 36 -16.90 2.49 -3.07
C ASN A 36 -18.15 1.96 -2.36
N ILE A 37 -19.27 2.68 -2.37
CA ILE A 37 -20.54 2.21 -1.80
C ILE A 37 -21.04 0.97 -2.53
N ILE A 38 -21.08 1.00 -3.86
CA ILE A 38 -21.52 -0.15 -4.69
C ILE A 38 -20.65 -1.38 -4.45
N GLN A 39 -19.36 -1.19 -4.21
CA GLN A 39 -18.40 -2.26 -3.90
C GLN A 39 -18.43 -2.71 -2.43
N GLY A 40 -19.31 -2.14 -1.59
CA GLY A 40 -19.43 -2.47 -0.17
C GLY A 40 -18.37 -1.82 0.73
N ASN A 41 -17.55 -0.91 0.22
CA ASN A 41 -16.52 -0.19 0.98
C ASN A 41 -17.08 1.10 1.61
N ALA A 42 -18.21 1.02 2.30
CA ALA A 42 -18.90 2.18 2.88
C ALA A 42 -17.99 2.99 3.84
N THR A 43 -17.12 2.32 4.60
CA THR A 43 -16.16 2.98 5.49
C THR A 43 -15.19 3.88 4.73
N VAL A 44 -14.64 3.41 3.60
CA VAL A 44 -13.75 4.23 2.75
C VAL A 44 -14.52 5.39 2.15
N ALA A 45 -15.73 5.12 1.64
CA ALA A 45 -16.61 6.14 1.09
C ALA A 45 -16.88 7.27 2.11
N ASN A 46 -17.15 6.93 3.36
CA ASN A 46 -17.42 7.90 4.43
C ASN A 46 -16.21 8.80 4.73
N LEU A 47 -14.99 8.26 4.70
CA LEU A 47 -13.77 9.04 4.92
C LEU A 47 -13.54 10.05 3.79
N ILE A 48 -13.64 9.59 2.54
CA ILE A 48 -13.32 10.44 1.37
C ILE A 48 -14.50 11.33 0.93
N SER A 49 -15.69 11.18 1.53
CA SER A 49 -16.89 11.96 1.20
C SER A 49 -16.79 13.44 1.55
N SER A 50 -15.80 13.81 2.36
CA SER A 50 -15.66 15.14 2.92
C SER A 50 -14.19 15.56 2.95
N GLU A 51 -13.93 16.86 3.06
CA GLU A 51 -12.57 17.38 3.04
C GLU A 51 -11.72 16.87 4.20
N LEU A 52 -12.27 16.86 5.41
CA LEU A 52 -11.54 16.48 6.62
C LEU A 52 -11.62 14.99 6.95
N GLY A 53 -12.50 14.21 6.31
CA GLY A 53 -12.72 12.82 6.66
C GLY A 53 -11.45 11.95 6.53
N GLY A 54 -11.17 11.15 7.56
CA GLY A 54 -9.95 10.36 7.69
C GLY A 54 -8.68 11.16 7.99
N ARG A 55 -8.72 12.50 7.93
CA ARG A 55 -7.55 13.34 8.16
C ARG A 55 -7.37 13.62 9.65
N ARG A 56 -6.12 13.96 10.00
CA ARG A 56 -5.79 14.44 11.33
C ARG A 56 -6.02 15.95 11.40
N CYS A 57 -6.63 16.39 12.49
CA CYS A 57 -6.98 17.77 12.75
C CYS A 57 -6.57 18.16 14.18
N LYS A 58 -6.41 19.46 14.39
CA LYS A 58 -6.28 20.09 15.70
C LYS A 58 -7.61 20.74 16.06
N ILE A 59 -8.05 20.52 17.29
CA ILE A 59 -9.26 21.15 17.83
C ILE A 59 -8.91 22.59 18.21
N VAL A 60 -9.51 23.56 17.52
CA VAL A 60 -9.23 25.00 17.73
C VAL A 60 -10.32 25.71 18.53
N SER A 61 -11.53 25.14 18.55
CA SER A 61 -12.62 25.58 19.42
C SER A 61 -13.37 24.37 19.95
N ALA A 62 -13.72 24.41 21.23
CA ALA A 62 -14.46 23.36 21.89
C ALA A 62 -15.93 23.78 22.05
N PRO A 63 -16.90 22.90 21.73
CA PRO A 63 -18.27 23.11 22.17
C PRO A 63 -18.36 22.97 23.69
N ASN A 64 -19.08 23.89 24.34
CA ASN A 64 -19.51 23.82 25.75
C ASN A 64 -18.39 23.59 26.80
N THR A 65 -17.67 24.66 27.16
CA THR A 65 -16.76 24.73 28.34
C THR A 65 -15.62 23.70 28.44
N ARG A 66 -15.50 22.75 27.50
CA ARG A 66 -14.44 21.74 27.41
C ARG A 66 -13.12 22.34 26.89
N ASN A 67 -12.60 23.33 27.61
CA ASN A 67 -11.34 23.99 27.28
C ASN A 67 -10.15 23.01 27.31
N ASP A 68 -10.29 21.87 27.99
CA ASP A 68 -9.32 20.77 28.02
C ASP A 68 -9.09 20.11 26.64
N LEU A 69 -9.97 20.34 25.67
CA LEU A 69 -9.83 19.81 24.31
C LEU A 69 -9.08 20.76 23.37
N LEU A 70 -8.94 22.03 23.74
CA LEU A 70 -8.30 23.02 22.89
C LEU A 70 -6.84 22.65 22.66
N GLY A 71 -6.47 22.63 21.38
CA GLY A 71 -5.13 22.29 20.93
C GLY A 71 -4.82 20.79 20.87
N LYS A 72 -5.72 19.91 21.35
CA LYS A 72 -5.57 18.46 21.18
C LYS A 72 -5.76 18.07 19.71
N THR A 73 -5.10 16.99 19.32
CA THR A 73 -5.18 16.41 17.99
C THR A 73 -6.22 15.30 17.96
N CYS A 74 -6.89 15.17 16.83
CA CYS A 74 -7.93 14.15 16.61
C CYS A 74 -7.87 13.64 15.17
N VAL A 75 -8.32 12.40 14.98
CA VAL A 75 -8.56 11.85 13.64
C VAL A 75 -10.04 11.92 13.34
N VAL A 76 -10.37 12.50 12.19
CA VAL A 76 -11.75 12.65 11.74
C VAL A 76 -12.22 11.33 11.12
N GLY A 77 -13.39 10.88 11.53
CA GLY A 77 -14.10 9.74 10.97
C GLY A 77 -15.05 10.16 9.84
N GLN A 78 -16.35 9.93 10.07
CA GLN A 78 -17.42 10.24 9.13
C GLN A 78 -18.00 11.64 9.37
N GLN A 79 -18.41 12.30 8.29
CA GLN A 79 -19.27 13.49 8.36
C GLN A 79 -20.76 13.09 8.42
N ILE A 80 -21.48 13.64 9.40
CA ILE A 80 -22.91 13.49 9.56
C ILE A 80 -23.62 14.54 8.69
N LYS A 81 -24.12 14.13 7.52
CA LYS A 81 -24.76 15.04 6.54
C LYS A 81 -25.91 15.89 7.12
N LYS A 82 -26.63 15.38 8.12
CA LYS A 82 -27.79 16.08 8.73
C LYS A 82 -27.37 17.30 9.55
N SER A 83 -26.26 17.20 10.29
CA SER A 83 -25.78 18.28 11.19
C SER A 83 -24.55 19.00 10.64
N GLY A 84 -23.91 18.48 9.59
CA GLY A 84 -22.64 18.99 9.07
C GLY A 84 -21.44 18.69 9.99
N GLN A 85 -21.66 18.05 11.14
CA GLN A 85 -20.64 17.72 12.11
C GLN A 85 -19.85 16.47 11.71
N TYR A 86 -18.66 16.35 12.26
CA TYR A 86 -17.76 15.23 12.13
C TYR A 86 -17.75 14.41 13.41
N GLU A 87 -17.80 13.09 13.26
CA GLU A 87 -17.29 12.20 14.29
C GLU A 87 -15.78 12.31 14.31
N VAL A 88 -15.20 12.67 15.45
CA VAL A 88 -13.76 12.75 15.65
C VAL A 88 -13.35 11.89 16.83
N THR A 89 -12.18 11.28 16.74
CA THR A 89 -11.56 10.55 17.84
C THR A 89 -10.31 11.28 18.28
N VAL A 90 -10.28 11.74 19.53
CA VAL A 90 -9.13 12.44 20.12
C VAL A 90 -7.98 11.46 20.30
N GLU A 91 -6.77 11.86 19.89
CA GLU A 91 -5.58 11.03 20.03
C GLU A 91 -5.20 10.84 21.49
N PHE A 92 -4.63 9.67 21.82
CA PHE A 92 -4.20 9.23 23.16
C PHE A 92 -5.32 9.00 24.18
N THR A 93 -6.38 9.82 24.19
CA THR A 93 -7.54 9.61 25.07
C THR A 93 -8.59 8.69 24.47
N ASN A 94 -8.59 8.50 23.14
CA ASN A 94 -9.60 7.75 22.39
C ASN A 94 -11.05 8.23 22.65
N GLU A 95 -11.22 9.48 23.10
CA GLU A 95 -12.53 10.10 23.32
C GLU A 95 -13.16 10.42 21.96
N SER A 96 -14.39 9.96 21.73
CA SER A 96 -15.15 10.27 20.52
C SER A 96 -16.08 11.47 20.73
N LEU A 97 -16.05 12.43 19.80
CA LEU A 97 -16.78 13.70 19.88
C LEU A 97 -17.46 14.02 18.55
N LEU A 98 -18.46 14.91 18.60
CA LEU A 98 -19.09 15.50 17.43
C LEU A 98 -18.70 16.98 17.32
N LEU A 99 -17.89 17.31 16.31
CA LEU A 99 -17.38 18.68 16.11
C LEU A 99 -17.78 19.21 14.73
N GLY A 100 -18.14 20.50 14.67
CA GLY A 100 -18.32 21.19 13.38
C GLY A 100 -16.99 21.38 12.65
N ALA A 101 -17.05 21.61 11.34
CA ALA A 101 -15.86 21.93 10.53
C ALA A 101 -15.08 23.12 11.10
N ASP A 102 -15.79 24.15 11.56
CA ASP A 102 -15.21 25.39 12.10
C ASP A 102 -14.40 25.17 13.40
N ASN A 103 -14.60 24.03 14.07
CA ASN A 103 -13.86 23.66 15.27
C ASN A 103 -12.54 22.94 14.98
N LEU A 104 -12.26 22.64 13.70
CA LEU A 104 -11.18 21.77 13.28
C LEU A 104 -10.27 22.48 12.29
N VAL A 105 -8.96 22.40 12.53
CA VAL A 105 -7.94 22.80 11.54
C VAL A 105 -7.14 21.57 11.15
N ARG A 106 -7.00 21.33 9.84
CA ARG A 106 -6.19 20.22 9.33
C ARG A 106 -4.77 20.31 9.88
N CYS A 107 -4.28 19.20 10.43
CA CYS A 107 -2.95 19.07 11.00
C CYS A 107 -2.45 17.66 10.70
N ASP A 108 -1.79 17.51 9.56
CA ASP A 108 -1.29 16.20 9.11
C ASP A 108 -0.15 15.73 10.01
N ARG A 109 0.06 14.41 10.07
CA ARG A 109 1.17 13.82 10.81
C ARG A 109 2.51 14.20 10.19
N THR A 110 3.53 14.28 11.04
CA THR A 110 4.92 14.52 10.66
C THR A 110 5.82 13.47 11.31
N PRO A 111 7.06 13.29 10.84
CA PRO A 111 8.03 12.44 11.53
C PRO A 111 8.32 12.85 12.99
N GLU A 112 8.10 14.12 13.34
CA GLU A 112 8.24 14.64 14.72
C GLU A 112 7.00 14.38 15.59
N ASP A 113 5.85 14.14 14.94
CA ASP A 113 4.56 13.84 15.56
C ASP A 113 3.87 12.61 14.93
N PRO A 114 4.55 11.44 14.98
CA PRO A 114 4.09 10.23 14.31
C PRO A 114 2.87 9.61 15.00
N GLY A 115 2.79 9.67 16.34
CA GLY A 115 1.73 9.15 17.21
C GLY A 115 1.38 7.65 17.12
N TYR A 116 1.93 6.91 16.16
CA TYR A 116 1.89 5.45 16.07
C TYR A 116 3.07 4.95 15.23
N PHE A 117 3.31 3.65 15.28
CA PHE A 117 4.27 2.95 14.43
C PHE A 117 3.54 1.96 13.52
N VAL A 118 3.94 1.85 12.26
CA VAL A 118 3.37 0.89 11.31
C VAL A 118 4.47 0.00 10.78
N GLU A 119 4.32 -1.30 10.96
CA GLU A 119 5.21 -2.33 10.43
C GLU A 119 4.50 -3.09 9.31
N CYS A 120 5.21 -3.43 8.24
CA CYS A 120 4.69 -4.34 7.22
C CYS A 120 5.35 -5.71 7.38
N LYS A 121 4.59 -6.70 7.85
CA LYS A 121 5.07 -8.06 8.05
C LYS A 121 4.20 -9.04 7.28
N ASN A 122 4.79 -9.88 6.43
CA ASN A 122 4.08 -10.86 5.60
C ASN A 122 2.93 -10.24 4.79
N ASN A 123 3.18 -9.09 4.16
CA ASN A 123 2.18 -8.29 3.40
C ASN A 123 0.98 -7.82 4.24
N ARG A 124 1.12 -7.77 5.58
CA ARG A 124 0.12 -7.23 6.50
C ARG A 124 0.67 -5.98 7.16
N LEU A 125 -0.14 -4.92 7.17
CA LEU A 125 0.13 -3.71 7.94
C LEU A 125 -0.27 -3.96 9.40
N ILE A 126 0.70 -3.91 10.29
CA ILE A 126 0.53 -3.99 11.74
C ILE A 126 0.75 -2.59 12.28
N ARG A 127 -0.28 -2.04 12.94
CA ARG A 127 -0.20 -0.73 13.60
C ARG A 127 0.00 -0.95 15.09
N ARG A 128 0.98 -0.24 15.66
CA ARG A 128 1.26 -0.16 17.09
C ARG A 128 0.94 1.26 17.57
N ASP A 129 -0.04 1.35 18.45
CA ASP A 129 -0.41 2.59 19.13
C ASP A 129 0.40 2.75 20.43
N PHE A 130 0.50 4.00 20.90
CA PHE A 130 1.25 4.39 22.09
C PHE A 130 0.38 5.26 22.99
N GLU A 131 0.70 5.36 24.28
CA GLU A 131 -0.03 6.21 25.22
C GLU A 131 0.33 7.68 25.03
N SER A 132 1.51 7.97 24.46
CA SER A 132 1.93 9.31 24.11
C SER A 132 2.78 9.35 22.83
N ASN A 133 2.89 10.52 22.22
CA ASN A 133 3.80 10.73 21.09
C ASN A 133 5.28 10.61 21.51
N GLU A 134 5.60 10.91 22.77
CA GLU A 134 6.96 10.76 23.32
C GLU A 134 7.40 9.29 23.35
N GLU A 135 6.52 8.41 23.82
CA GLU A 135 6.76 6.95 23.77
C GLU A 135 6.92 6.45 22.34
N CYS A 136 6.09 6.93 21.41
CA CYS A 136 6.19 6.57 20.00
C CYS A 136 7.56 6.94 19.43
N ARG A 137 8.04 8.16 19.70
CA ARG A 137 9.37 8.61 19.28
C ARG A 137 10.49 7.82 19.94
N ALA A 138 10.39 7.55 21.24
CA ALA A 138 11.38 6.75 21.96
C ALA A 138 11.49 5.33 21.38
N PHE A 139 10.35 4.72 21.05
CA PHE A 139 10.31 3.42 20.37
C PHE A 139 10.98 3.48 18.99
N ILE A 140 10.63 4.46 18.16
CA ILE A 140 11.24 4.62 16.82
C ILE A 140 12.75 4.85 16.95
N ALA A 141 13.20 5.68 17.89
CA ALA A 141 14.62 5.92 18.13
C ALA A 141 15.35 4.66 18.60
N SER A 142 14.71 3.81 19.41
CA SER A 142 15.28 2.53 19.85
C SER A 142 15.51 1.55 18.69
N LEU A 143 14.67 1.60 17.64
CA LEU A 143 14.86 0.80 16.44
C LEU A 143 16.09 1.26 15.67
N SER A 144 16.27 2.57 15.48
CA SER A 144 17.46 3.12 14.81
C SER A 144 18.78 2.87 15.56
N ALA A 145 18.72 2.60 16.86
CA ALA A 145 19.90 2.27 17.66
C ALA A 145 20.29 0.78 17.57
N HIS A 146 19.36 -0.08 17.16
CA HIS A 146 19.55 -1.53 17.10
C HIS A 146 19.63 -2.06 15.66
N GLU A 147 19.08 -1.33 14.68
CA GLU A 147 19.48 -1.40 13.28
C GLU A 147 20.87 -0.75 13.15
N GLY A 148 21.87 -1.42 13.72
CA GLY A 148 23.18 -1.39 13.11
C GLY A 148 22.92 -1.72 11.65
N VAL A 149 23.19 -0.75 10.78
CA VAL A 149 23.42 -0.99 9.37
C VAL A 149 24.24 -2.27 9.36
N ASP A 150 23.68 -3.40 8.92
CA ASP A 150 24.51 -4.54 8.62
C ASP A 150 25.51 -3.96 7.62
N GLU A 151 26.74 -3.70 8.09
CA GLU A 151 27.84 -3.28 7.24
C GLU A 151 27.88 -4.37 6.18
N VAL A 152 27.31 -4.06 5.03
CA VAL A 152 27.54 -4.85 3.82
C VAL A 152 29.03 -4.68 3.63
N ASP A 153 29.79 -5.67 4.09
CA ASP A 153 31.21 -5.77 3.85
C ASP A 153 31.38 -5.57 2.35
N PRO A 154 32.01 -4.47 1.90
CA PRO A 154 32.13 -4.17 0.48
C PRO A 154 32.92 -5.27 -0.25
N ASP A 155 33.67 -6.09 0.51
CA ASP A 155 34.39 -7.25 0.00
C ASP A 155 33.59 -8.56 0.09
N ALA A 156 32.35 -8.56 0.59
CA ALA A 156 31.52 -9.77 0.66
C ALA A 156 31.24 -10.36 -0.72
N GLU A 157 30.99 -9.51 -1.71
CA GLU A 157 30.79 -9.92 -3.10
C GLU A 157 32.08 -10.49 -3.70
N ALA A 158 33.21 -9.82 -3.52
CA ALA A 158 34.52 -10.30 -3.97
C ALA A 158 34.94 -11.63 -3.29
N LYS A 159 34.65 -11.80 -2.00
CA LYS A 159 34.91 -13.04 -1.26
C LYS A 159 34.02 -14.19 -1.74
N ALA A 160 32.76 -13.90 -2.06
CA ALA A 160 31.85 -14.90 -2.62
C ALA A 160 32.29 -15.34 -4.03
N GLU A 161 32.75 -14.39 -4.84
CA GLU A 161 33.26 -14.65 -6.19
C GLU A 161 34.57 -15.46 -6.16
N GLN A 162 35.51 -15.09 -5.28
CA GLN A 162 36.74 -15.87 -5.08
C GLN A 162 36.45 -17.29 -4.58
N ALA A 163 35.52 -17.45 -3.63
CA ALA A 163 35.13 -18.78 -3.14
C ALA A 163 34.47 -19.64 -4.23
N ALA A 164 33.70 -19.03 -5.13
CA ALA A 164 33.13 -19.73 -6.28
C ALA A 164 34.23 -20.15 -7.29
N ALA A 165 35.19 -19.27 -7.56
CA ALA A 165 36.34 -19.59 -8.42
C ALA A 165 37.19 -20.73 -7.85
N ASP A 166 37.49 -20.71 -6.55
CA ASP A 166 38.26 -21.77 -5.90
C ASP A 166 37.55 -23.13 -5.97
N LEU A 167 36.21 -23.17 -5.81
CA LEU A 167 35.42 -24.39 -5.98
C LEU A 167 35.40 -24.90 -7.42
N LEU A 168 35.35 -24.00 -8.41
CA LEU A 168 35.42 -24.38 -9.84
C LEU A 168 36.79 -24.95 -10.20
N ALA A 169 37.86 -24.37 -9.65
CA ALA A 169 39.22 -24.86 -9.79
C ALA A 169 39.41 -26.25 -9.14
N GLU A 170 38.85 -26.47 -7.95
CA GLU A 170 38.89 -27.78 -7.27
C GLU A 170 38.12 -28.86 -8.06
N LEU A 171 37.02 -28.49 -8.72
CA LEU A 171 36.25 -29.39 -9.57
C LEU A 171 36.85 -29.61 -10.97
N GLY A 172 37.94 -28.91 -11.31
CA GLY A 172 38.65 -29.08 -12.58
C GLY A 172 37.84 -28.68 -13.82
N LEU A 173 36.93 -27.71 -13.68
CA LEU A 173 36.04 -27.25 -14.75
C LEU A 173 36.57 -26.01 -15.50
N ASP A 174 37.81 -25.60 -15.24
CA ASP A 174 38.41 -24.36 -15.72
C ASP A 174 38.76 -24.33 -17.22
N ASP A 175 38.59 -25.44 -17.97
CA ASP A 175 39.09 -25.56 -19.35
C ASP A 175 38.07 -26.17 -20.33
N LEU A 176 36.86 -25.61 -20.38
CA LEU A 176 35.86 -25.95 -21.42
C LEU A 176 35.34 -24.70 -22.16
N GLU A 177 36.22 -23.78 -22.53
CA GLU A 177 35.98 -22.85 -23.63
C GLU A 177 37.18 -22.86 -24.57
N ASP A 178 37.20 -23.83 -25.50
CA ASP A 178 37.61 -23.64 -26.91
C ASP A 178 37.77 -24.99 -27.64
N ALA A 179 36.71 -25.45 -28.30
CA ALA A 179 36.83 -26.45 -29.37
C ALA A 179 35.70 -26.30 -30.40
N ASN A 180 35.74 -25.22 -31.16
CA ASN A 180 35.14 -25.14 -32.48
C ASN A 180 35.83 -26.14 -33.43
N SER A 181 35.12 -27.15 -33.96
CA SER A 181 35.48 -27.72 -35.27
C SER A 181 34.30 -28.39 -35.98
N ASN A 182 33.92 -27.76 -37.09
CA ASN A 182 33.12 -28.31 -38.19
C ASN A 182 33.63 -29.70 -38.63
N THR A 183 32.75 -30.68 -38.84
CA THR A 183 32.76 -31.49 -40.07
C THR A 183 31.37 -32.11 -40.41
N PRO A 184 31.09 -32.41 -41.70
CA PRO A 184 29.73 -32.58 -42.25
C PRO A 184 29.43 -33.96 -42.90
N LYS A 185 28.12 -34.21 -43.16
CA LYS A 185 27.49 -35.18 -44.13
C LYS A 185 27.56 -36.68 -43.72
N LYS A 186 26.56 -37.57 -43.93
CA LYS A 186 25.43 -37.63 -44.89
C LYS A 186 24.53 -38.88 -44.60
N GLY A 187 23.25 -38.80 -44.97
CA GLY A 187 22.34 -39.92 -45.30
C GLY A 187 21.37 -40.31 -44.17
N ALA A 188 20.05 -40.34 -44.30
CA ALA A 188 19.18 -40.63 -45.45
C ALA A 188 17.88 -39.78 -45.35
N ARG A 189 17.57 -39.00 -46.40
CA ARG A 189 16.47 -39.21 -47.38
C ARG A 189 15.03 -39.03 -46.86
N SER A 190 14.42 -38.00 -47.46
CA SER A 190 13.04 -37.94 -48.01
C SER A 190 11.93 -37.29 -47.16
N ALA A 191 11.56 -36.09 -47.62
CA ALA A 191 10.27 -35.41 -47.43
C ALA A 191 9.20 -36.00 -48.40
N PRO A 192 7.97 -35.44 -48.55
CA PRO A 192 6.99 -34.88 -47.60
C PRO A 192 5.60 -35.56 -47.85
N PRO A 193 4.44 -34.86 -47.94
CA PRO A 193 3.45 -34.61 -46.90
C PRO A 193 2.04 -35.20 -47.20
N ALA A 194 1.05 -34.82 -46.37
CA ALA A 194 -0.39 -34.66 -46.70
C ALA A 194 -1.39 -35.78 -46.40
N GLY A 195 -2.53 -35.33 -45.83
CA GLY A 195 -3.84 -36.00 -45.84
C GLY A 195 -4.38 -36.29 -44.43
N LYS A 196 -5.60 -35.93 -44.02
CA LYS A 196 -6.80 -35.54 -44.75
C LYS A 196 -7.73 -34.72 -43.86
N LYS A 197 -8.19 -33.60 -44.42
CA LYS A 197 -9.44 -32.91 -44.10
C LYS A 197 -10.61 -33.88 -44.32
N LYS A 198 -11.54 -34.02 -43.37
CA LYS A 198 -12.91 -34.49 -43.64
C LYS A 198 -13.91 -33.47 -43.13
N LYS A 199 -14.49 -32.73 -44.08
CA LYS A 199 -15.74 -31.99 -43.96
C LYS A 199 -16.77 -32.71 -44.84
N ARG A 200 -17.85 -33.21 -44.24
CA ARG A 200 -19.12 -33.61 -44.86
C ARG A 200 -20.13 -33.55 -43.69
N GLY A 201 -21.23 -32.80 -43.69
CA GLY A 201 -21.99 -32.21 -44.78
C GLY A 201 -23.40 -32.77 -44.77
N GLY A 202 -24.35 -31.99 -44.25
CA GLY A 202 -25.79 -32.05 -44.53
C GLY A 202 -26.65 -32.87 -43.57
N LYS A 203 -27.97 -32.66 -43.44
CA LYS A 203 -28.90 -31.57 -43.80
C LYS A 203 -30.29 -32.05 -43.35
N LYS A 204 -30.96 -31.26 -42.48
CA LYS A 204 -32.42 -31.02 -42.36
C LYS A 204 -33.45 -32.17 -42.14
N LYS A 205 -34.46 -31.80 -41.34
CA LYS A 205 -35.95 -31.88 -41.51
C LYS A 205 -36.73 -32.88 -40.63
N GLY A 206 -37.81 -32.34 -40.03
CA GLY A 206 -39.04 -33.06 -39.60
C GLY A 206 -39.28 -32.92 -38.09
N ARG A 207 -40.09 -31.98 -37.58
CA ARG A 207 -41.57 -31.85 -37.64
C ARG A 207 -42.31 -32.91 -36.81
N LYS A 208 -42.67 -32.57 -35.57
CA LYS A 208 -44.06 -32.47 -35.12
C LYS A 208 -44.11 -31.66 -33.82
#